data_AF-A0A7C3WZA6-F1
#
_entry.id   AF-A0A7C3WZA6-F1
#
_cell.length_a   1.000
_cell.length_b   1.000
_cell.length_c   1.000
_cell.angle_alpha   90.00
_cell.angle_beta   90.00
_cell.angle_gamma   90.00
#
_symmetry.space_group_name_H-M   'P 1'
#
loop_
_entity.id
_entity.type
_entity.pdbx_description
1 polymer ?
#
loop_
_entity_poly.entity_id
_entity_poly.type
_entity_poly.pdbx_seq_one_letter_code
_entity_poly.pdbx_strand_id
1 'polypeptide(L)'
;GLSFSDGSAVDLEELGLTPVIFSLLGGLLPPGGSMMVIYGGEGHPLMRETEKGLKRGFPPHVTPLGYHLWREGFRWFKDWYFPEGWLEGAMKLQATRPLDEEIRARREAQARQELSEFVSAAGRAGAEDPLLKGAVARAESILAALGEEREDLR
;
A
#
# COMPACT_ATOMS: atom_id res chain seq x y z
N GLY A 1 -10.04 14.79 -3.35
CA GLY A 1 -9.74 16.23 -3.37
C GLY A 1 -9.73 16.79 -1.96
N LEU A 2 -8.96 17.85 -1.73
CA LEU A 2 -9.03 18.67 -0.52
C LEU A 2 -9.97 19.83 -0.77
N SER A 3 -10.95 20.02 0.10
CA SER A 3 -11.82 21.20 0.07
C SER A 3 -11.41 22.17 1.16
N PHE A 4 -11.29 23.44 0.81
CA PHE A 4 -10.92 24.53 1.71
C PHE A 4 -12.15 25.32 2.13
N SER A 5 -12.03 26.06 3.23
CA SER A 5 -13.13 26.85 3.80
C SER A 5 -13.59 28.00 2.91
N ASP A 6 -12.77 28.41 1.93
CA ASP A 6 -13.11 29.40 0.91
C ASP A 6 -13.90 28.81 -0.27
N GLY A 7 -14.23 27.51 -0.21
CA GLY A 7 -14.97 26.80 -1.25
C GLY A 7 -14.10 26.31 -2.41
N SER A 8 -12.79 26.59 -2.40
CA SER A 8 -11.88 26.00 -3.36
C SER A 8 -11.70 24.51 -3.08
N ALA A 9 -11.55 23.73 -4.14
CA ALA A 9 -11.26 22.31 -4.07
C ALA A 9 -10.04 22.01 -4.94
N VAL A 10 -9.14 21.21 -4.40
CA VAL A 10 -7.93 20.75 -5.09
C VAL A 10 -8.02 19.25 -5.30
N ASP A 11 -7.94 18.82 -6.55
CA ASP A 11 -7.74 17.41 -6.85
C ASP A 11 -6.24 17.06 -6.70
N LEU A 12 -5.96 16.17 -5.77
CA LEU A 12 -4.59 15.79 -5.43
C LEU A 12 -3.97 14.87 -6.48
N GLU A 13 -4.79 14.10 -7.20
CA GLU A 13 -4.31 13.21 -8.27
C GLU A 13 -3.97 14.02 -9.51
N GLU A 14 -4.83 14.96 -9.91
CA GLU A 14 -4.58 15.81 -11.08
C GLU A 14 -3.31 16.65 -10.92
N LEU A 15 -3.00 17.08 -9.69
CA LEU A 15 -1.79 17.81 -9.36
C LEU A 15 -0.57 16.92 -9.04
N GLY A 16 -0.72 15.59 -9.06
CA GLY A 16 0.35 14.66 -8.70
C GLY A 16 0.83 14.79 -7.25
N LEU A 17 -0.02 15.28 -6.35
CA LEU A 17 0.27 15.55 -4.95
C LEU A 17 0.03 14.35 -4.03
N THR A 18 -0.66 13.30 -4.49
CA THR A 18 -0.90 12.09 -3.70
C THR A 18 0.39 11.50 -3.12
N PRO A 19 1.46 11.23 -3.90
CA PRO A 19 2.72 10.73 -3.35
C PRO A 19 3.35 11.71 -2.35
N VAL A 20 3.24 13.02 -2.62
CA VAL A 20 3.82 14.08 -1.78
C VAL A 20 3.17 14.08 -0.39
N ILE A 21 1.84 13.94 -0.32
CA ILE A 21 1.12 13.89 0.96
C ILE A 21 1.50 12.64 1.75
N PHE A 22 1.56 11.47 1.11
CA PHE A 22 2.01 10.25 1.79
C PHE A 22 3.43 10.40 2.33
N SER A 23 4.32 11.03 1.56
CA SER A 23 5.69 11.25 2.01
C SER A 23 5.80 12.25 3.16
N LEU A 24 5.09 13.38 3.09
CA LEU A 24 5.04 14.36 4.18
C LEU A 24 4.49 13.73 5.46
N LEU A 25 3.36 13.04 5.39
CA LEU A 25 2.76 12.42 6.58
C LEU A 25 3.59 11.23 7.09
N GLY A 26 4.14 10.43 6.19
CA GLY A 26 4.99 9.28 6.51
C GLY A 26 6.31 9.68 7.16
N GLY A 27 6.89 10.82 6.75
CA GLY A 27 8.14 11.37 7.31
C GLY A 27 7.99 11.92 8.73
N LEU A 28 6.77 12.27 9.16
CA LEU A 28 6.48 12.72 10.52
C LEU A 28 6.39 11.57 11.54
N LEU A 29 6.22 10.33 11.06
CA LEU A 29 6.05 9.19 11.95
C LEU A 29 7.42 8.61 12.37
N PRO A 30 7.68 8.46 13.67
CA PRO A 30 8.91 7.84 14.16
C PRO A 30 8.91 6.32 13.90
N PRO A 31 10.03 5.62 14.17
CA PRO A 31 10.05 4.16 14.24
C PRO A 31 8.91 3.62 15.12
N GLY A 32 8.24 2.56 14.66
CA GLY A 32 7.02 2.03 15.28
C GLY A 32 5.74 2.86 15.07
N GLY A 33 5.84 4.05 14.46
CA GLY A 33 4.71 4.88 14.08
C GLY A 33 3.82 4.21 13.03
N SER A 34 2.51 4.43 13.14
CA SER A 34 1.51 3.81 12.26
C SER A 34 0.67 4.85 11.54
N MET A 35 0.38 4.58 10.27
CA MET A 35 -0.61 5.30 9.48
C MET A 35 -1.81 4.38 9.25
N MET A 36 -3.02 4.90 9.44
CA MET A 36 -4.26 4.19 9.12
C MET A 36 -5.03 5.00 8.10
N VAL A 37 -5.27 4.43 6.94
CA VAL A 37 -5.96 5.10 5.84
C VAL A 37 -7.26 4.37 5.58
N ILE A 38 -8.35 5.13 5.59
CA ILE A 38 -9.66 4.61 5.24
C ILE A 38 -9.67 4.30 3.74
N TYR A 39 -10.19 3.13 3.40
CA TYR A 39 -10.50 2.74 2.04
C TYR A 39 -11.91 2.15 2.00
N GLY A 40 -12.54 2.11 0.83
CA GLY A 40 -13.94 1.70 0.70
C GLY A 40 -14.93 2.77 1.18
N GLY A 41 -16.11 2.80 0.57
CA GLY A 41 -17.13 3.85 0.80
C GLY A 41 -16.89 5.15 0.03
N GLU A 42 -15.66 5.44 -0.42
CA GLU A 42 -15.32 6.59 -1.24
C GLU A 42 -15.18 6.25 -2.73
N GLY A 43 -15.56 7.19 -3.61
CA GLY A 43 -15.54 7.02 -5.06
C GLY A 43 -14.16 7.09 -5.72
N HIS A 44 -13.10 7.38 -4.95
CA HIS A 44 -11.76 7.64 -5.48
C HIS A 44 -11.13 6.39 -6.14
N PRO A 45 -10.59 6.46 -7.37
CA PRO A 45 -10.05 5.29 -8.09
C PRO A 45 -9.02 4.50 -7.29
N LEU A 46 -8.07 5.17 -6.63
CA LEU A 46 -7.04 4.56 -5.78
C LEU A 46 -7.65 3.69 -4.67
N MET A 47 -8.71 4.20 -4.00
CA MET A 47 -9.37 3.50 -2.89
C MET A 47 -10.20 2.32 -3.40
N ARG A 48 -10.87 2.49 -4.54
CA ARG A 48 -11.65 1.41 -5.19
C ARG A 48 -10.77 0.27 -5.68
N GLU A 49 -9.62 0.58 -6.26
CA GLU A 49 -8.66 -0.45 -6.69
C GLU A 49 -8.06 -1.18 -5.47
N THR A 50 -7.70 -0.42 -4.42
CA THR A 50 -7.22 -0.99 -3.15
C THR A 50 -8.24 -1.95 -2.54
N GLU A 51 -9.49 -1.53 -2.43
CA GLU A 51 -10.59 -2.35 -1.90
C GLU A 51 -10.75 -3.66 -2.68
N LYS A 52 -10.78 -3.58 -4.01
CA LYS A 52 -10.90 -4.76 -4.88
C LYS A 52 -9.72 -5.71 -4.72
N GLY A 53 -8.50 -5.19 -4.61
CA GLY A 53 -7.29 -6.00 -4.39
C GLY A 53 -7.32 -6.74 -3.06
N LEU A 54 -7.64 -6.03 -1.97
CA LEU A 54 -7.73 -6.62 -0.64
C LEU A 54 -8.83 -7.69 -0.55
N LYS A 55 -10.00 -7.44 -1.13
CA LYS A 55 -11.10 -8.44 -1.22
C LYS A 55 -10.73 -9.71 -1.99
N ARG A 56 -9.72 -9.63 -2.88
CA ARG A 56 -9.18 -10.78 -3.61
C ARG A 56 -8.01 -11.46 -2.90
N GLY A 57 -7.63 -10.99 -1.73
CA GLY A 57 -6.51 -11.54 -0.96
C GLY A 57 -5.14 -11.16 -1.53
N PHE A 58 -5.04 -10.05 -2.27
CA PHE A 58 -3.73 -9.56 -2.71
C PHE A 58 -2.90 -9.11 -1.49
N PRO A 59 -1.56 -9.30 -1.50
CA PRO A 59 -0.71 -8.72 -0.47
C PRO A 59 -0.97 -7.22 -0.30
N PRO A 60 -1.15 -6.69 0.92
CA PRO A 60 -1.61 -5.31 1.09
C PRO A 60 -0.72 -4.27 0.42
N HIS A 61 0.60 -4.49 0.44
CA HIS A 61 1.61 -3.60 -0.12
C HIS A 61 1.65 -3.58 -1.66
N VAL A 62 0.92 -4.47 -2.35
CA VAL A 62 0.76 -4.43 -3.82
C VAL A 62 -0.55 -3.76 -4.25
N THR A 63 -1.35 -3.28 -3.32
CA THR A 63 -2.47 -2.36 -3.63
C THR A 63 -1.93 -0.96 -3.92
N PRO A 64 -2.65 -0.08 -4.64
CA PRO A 64 -2.19 1.30 -4.85
C PRO A 64 -1.87 2.04 -3.55
N LEU A 65 -2.77 1.97 -2.57
CA LEU A 65 -2.57 2.59 -1.26
C LEU A 65 -1.39 1.97 -0.52
N GLY A 66 -1.34 0.64 -0.45
CA GLY A 66 -0.27 -0.06 0.24
C GLY A 66 1.11 0.17 -0.40
N TYR A 67 1.16 0.41 -1.71
CA TYR A 67 2.39 0.71 -2.42
C TYR A 67 2.94 2.10 -2.08
N HIS A 68 2.07 3.12 -1.98
CA HIS A 68 2.50 4.43 -1.45
C HIS A 68 3.07 4.29 -0.05
N LEU A 69 2.38 3.56 0.83
CA LEU A 69 2.86 3.29 2.19
C LEU A 69 4.18 2.52 2.18
N TRP A 70 4.35 1.52 1.31
CA TRP A 70 5.63 0.80 1.20
C TRP A 70 6.79 1.73 0.85
N ARG A 71 6.59 2.62 -0.13
CA ARG A 71 7.63 3.56 -0.57
C ARG A 71 8.09 4.51 0.52
N GLU A 72 7.22 4.84 1.47
CA GLU A 72 7.56 5.72 2.59
C GLU A 72 8.22 4.98 3.79
N GLY A 73 8.55 3.69 3.64
CA GLY A 73 9.30 2.93 4.64
C GLY A 73 8.44 2.10 5.61
N PHE A 74 7.15 1.97 5.36
CA PHE A 74 6.30 1.08 6.15
C PHE A 74 6.49 -0.37 5.69
N ARG A 75 6.49 -1.32 6.64
CA ARG A 75 6.85 -2.73 6.38
C ARG A 75 5.92 -3.76 7.01
N TRP A 76 5.03 -3.33 7.90
CA TRP A 76 3.99 -4.18 8.44
C TRP A 76 2.63 -3.61 8.07
N PHE A 77 1.73 -4.47 7.59
CA PHE A 77 0.40 -4.09 7.13
C PHE A 77 -0.66 -4.91 7.84
N LYS A 78 -1.79 -4.27 8.12
CA LYS A 78 -2.99 -4.95 8.59
C LYS A 78 -4.21 -4.36 7.91
N ASP A 79 -4.95 -5.24 7.26
CA ASP A 79 -6.25 -4.91 6.72
C ASP A 79 -7.34 -5.09 7.78
N TRP A 80 -8.05 -4.02 8.10
CA TRP A 80 -9.20 -4.00 8.99
C TRP A 80 -10.48 -4.05 8.15
N TYR A 81 -10.82 -5.24 7.67
CA TYR A 81 -12.09 -5.55 7.02
C TYR A 81 -13.07 -6.19 8.01
N PHE A 82 -14.28 -5.63 8.12
CA PHE A 82 -15.38 -6.16 8.92
C PHE A 82 -16.47 -6.72 7.99
N PRO A 83 -16.74 -8.05 7.99
CA PRO A 83 -17.68 -8.67 7.05
C PRO A 83 -19.17 -8.48 7.36
N GLU A 84 -19.52 -7.88 8.51
CA GLU A 84 -20.91 -7.82 9.00
C GLU A 84 -21.56 -6.49 8.64
N GLY A 85 -22.72 -6.57 7.98
CA GLY A 85 -23.42 -5.41 7.43
C GLY A 85 -23.86 -4.38 8.47
N TRP A 86 -23.87 -3.12 8.00
CA TRP A 86 -24.49 -1.90 8.54
C TRP A 86 -23.62 -0.97 9.42
N LEU A 87 -23.11 0.06 8.72
CA LEU A 87 -22.95 1.47 9.10
C LEU A 87 -21.86 1.96 10.07
N GLU A 88 -21.21 1.15 10.90
CA GLU A 88 -20.21 1.70 11.85
C GLU A 88 -18.82 1.08 11.71
N GLY A 89 -18.12 1.45 10.64
CA GLY A 89 -16.69 1.20 10.52
C GLY A 89 -16.21 1.24 9.07
N ALA A 90 -15.63 2.37 8.65
CA ALA A 90 -14.97 2.42 7.36
C ALA A 90 -13.78 1.43 7.35
N MET A 91 -13.60 0.70 6.24
CA MET A 91 -12.49 -0.26 6.11
C MET A 91 -11.17 0.52 6.18
N LYS A 92 -10.16 -0.03 6.86
CA LYS A 92 -8.89 0.68 7.08
C LYS A 92 -7.72 -0.20 6.74
N LEU A 93 -6.78 0.35 5.97
CA LEU A 93 -5.46 -0.24 5.82
C LEU A 93 -4.53 0.44 6.81
N GLN A 94 -4.02 -0.33 7.75
CA GLN A 94 -2.98 0.11 8.67
C GLN A 94 -1.62 -0.30 8.11
N ALA A 95 -0.65 0.61 8.17
CA ALA A 95 0.76 0.31 7.94
C ALA A 95 1.63 0.89 9.05
N THR A 96 2.67 0.15 9.45
CA THR A 96 3.57 0.52 10.56
C THR A 96 5.03 0.53 10.10
N ARG A 97 5.76 1.58 10.49
CA ARG A 97 7.22 1.66 10.32
C ARG A 97 7.91 0.62 11.20
N PRO A 98 9.00 -0.01 10.74
CA PRO A 98 9.85 -0.82 11.63
C PRO A 98 10.24 -0.03 12.88
N LEU A 99 10.32 -0.71 14.02
CA LEU A 99 10.84 -0.12 15.25
C LEU A 99 12.36 0.02 15.19
N ASP A 100 13.02 -0.93 14.54
CA ASP A 100 14.47 -1.02 14.37
C ASP A 100 14.81 -1.78 13.07
N GLU A 101 16.10 -1.89 12.79
CA GLU A 101 16.63 -2.53 11.58
C GLU A 101 16.43 -4.05 11.58
N GLU A 102 16.44 -4.72 12.75
CA GLU A 102 16.17 -6.15 12.83
C GLU A 102 14.73 -6.45 12.39
N ILE A 103 13.77 -5.67 12.90
CA ILE A 103 12.37 -5.76 12.51
C ILE A 103 12.22 -5.41 11.03
N ARG A 104 12.94 -4.40 10.53
CA ARG A 104 12.92 -4.03 9.10
C ARG A 104 13.35 -5.23 8.24
N ALA A 105 14.54 -5.76 8.47
CA ALA A 105 15.12 -6.86 7.70
C ALA A 105 14.21 -8.10 7.72
N ARG A 106 13.64 -8.43 8.89
CA ARG A 106 12.68 -9.55 9.01
C ARG A 106 11.43 -9.31 8.18
N ARG A 107 10.85 -8.11 8.22
CA ARG A 107 9.62 -7.79 7.46
C ARG A 107 9.88 -7.74 5.96
N GLU A 108 11.02 -7.23 5.54
CA GLU A 108 11.42 -7.20 4.12
C GLU A 108 11.72 -8.61 3.58
N ALA A 109 12.31 -9.49 4.39
CA ALA A 109 12.46 -10.91 4.04
C ALA A 109 11.10 -11.61 3.87
N GLN A 110 10.15 -11.35 4.78
CA GLN A 110 8.78 -11.86 4.68
C GLN A 110 8.07 -11.35 3.41
N ALA A 111 8.15 -10.05 3.15
CA ALA A 111 7.58 -9.44 1.94
C ALA A 111 8.20 -10.03 0.67
N ARG A 112 9.53 -10.22 0.64
CA ARG A 112 10.19 -10.85 -0.52
C ARG A 112 9.63 -12.23 -0.82
N GLN A 113 9.41 -13.05 0.20
CA GLN A 113 8.82 -14.38 0.03
C GLN A 113 7.38 -14.28 -0.47
N GLU A 114 6.51 -13.54 0.23
CA GLU A 114 5.10 -13.37 -0.11
C GLU A 114 4.91 -12.84 -1.54
N LEU A 115 5.69 -11.84 -1.94
CA LEU A 115 5.61 -11.25 -3.27
C LEU A 115 6.10 -12.18 -4.38
N SER A 116 7.17 -12.95 -4.12
CA SER A 116 7.68 -13.92 -5.10
C SER A 116 6.64 -15.02 -5.36
N GLU A 117 5.98 -15.50 -4.30
CA GLU A 117 4.87 -16.46 -4.39
C GLU A 117 3.66 -15.86 -5.13
N PHE A 118 3.30 -14.61 -4.83
CA PHE A 118 2.22 -13.88 -5.49
C PHE A 118 2.46 -13.71 -7.00
N VAL A 119 3.63 -13.22 -7.42
CA VAL A 119 3.98 -13.05 -8.83
C VAL A 119 3.99 -14.39 -9.56
N SER A 120 4.56 -15.43 -8.95
CA SER A 120 4.58 -16.79 -9.51
C SER A 120 3.17 -17.37 -9.69
N ALA A 121 2.26 -17.09 -8.76
CA ALA A 121 0.86 -17.49 -8.87
C ALA A 121 0.10 -16.71 -9.94
N ALA A 122 0.34 -15.40 -10.05
CA ALA A 122 -0.31 -14.52 -11.02
C ALA A 122 0.01 -14.92 -12.48
N GLY A 123 1.26 -15.27 -12.77
CA GLY A 123 1.68 -15.74 -14.10
C GLY A 123 0.95 -17.01 -14.58
N ARG A 124 0.38 -17.78 -13.65
CA ARG A 124 -0.44 -18.97 -13.95
C ARG A 124 -1.93 -18.66 -14.14
N ALA A 125 -2.41 -17.49 -13.69
CA ALA A 125 -3.82 -17.25 -13.40
C ALA A 125 -4.51 -16.15 -14.24
N GLY A 126 -3.79 -15.27 -14.97
CA GLY A 126 -4.51 -14.35 -15.86
C GLY A 126 -3.69 -13.24 -16.51
N ALA A 127 -3.49 -13.34 -17.83
CA ALA A 127 -2.81 -12.33 -18.64
C ALA A 127 -3.67 -11.07 -18.91
N GLU A 128 -4.99 -11.13 -18.73
CA GLU A 128 -5.93 -10.09 -19.16
C GLU A 128 -6.56 -9.29 -18.02
N ASP A 129 -6.29 -9.62 -16.75
CA ASP A 129 -6.88 -8.92 -15.60
C ASP A 129 -6.07 -7.65 -15.26
N PRO A 130 -6.61 -6.43 -15.49
CA PRO A 130 -5.87 -5.19 -15.26
C PRO A 130 -5.52 -4.96 -13.78
N LEU A 131 -6.39 -5.42 -12.87
CA LEU A 131 -6.17 -5.27 -11.43
C LEU A 131 -5.01 -6.16 -10.98
N LEU A 132 -4.95 -7.40 -11.48
CA LEU A 132 -3.83 -8.30 -11.22
C LEU A 132 -2.54 -7.78 -11.86
N LYS A 133 -2.60 -7.30 -13.10
CA LYS A 133 -1.45 -6.73 -13.81
C LYS A 133 -0.83 -5.55 -13.06
N GLY A 134 -1.65 -4.63 -12.55
CA GLY A 134 -1.17 -3.50 -11.74
C GLY A 134 -0.54 -3.96 -10.42
N ALA A 135 -1.13 -4.95 -9.75
CA ALA A 135 -0.58 -5.52 -8.52
C ALA A 135 0.76 -6.24 -8.76
N VAL A 136 0.89 -7.01 -9.85
CA VAL A 136 2.14 -7.67 -10.23
C VAL A 136 3.24 -6.65 -10.52
N ALA A 137 2.94 -5.59 -11.27
CA ALA A 137 3.93 -4.54 -11.56
C ALA A 137 4.46 -3.87 -10.28
N ARG A 138 3.58 -3.64 -9.29
CA ARG A 138 3.99 -3.11 -7.98
C ARG A 138 4.80 -4.13 -7.18
N ALA A 139 4.41 -5.41 -7.20
CA ALA A 139 5.17 -6.49 -6.57
C ALA A 139 6.60 -6.58 -7.13
N GLU A 140 6.74 -6.57 -8.45
CA GLU A 140 8.03 -6.59 -9.14
C GLU A 140 8.88 -5.37 -8.80
N SER A 141 8.27 -4.17 -8.76
CA SER A 141 8.96 -2.95 -8.35
C SER A 141 9.47 -3.02 -6.91
N ILE A 142 8.70 -3.60 -5.99
CA ILE A 142 9.12 -3.80 -4.60
C ILE A 142 10.27 -4.81 -4.53
N LEU A 143 10.14 -5.94 -5.23
CA LEU A 143 11.16 -6.99 -5.25
C LEU A 143 12.50 -6.47 -5.81
N ALA A 144 12.46 -5.65 -6.87
CA ALA A 144 13.65 -5.01 -7.43
C ALA A 144 14.33 -4.10 -6.41
N ALA A 145 13.59 -3.20 -5.76
CA ALA A 145 14.13 -2.30 -4.74
C ALA A 145 14.74 -3.06 -3.55
N LEU A 146 14.12 -4.17 -3.13
CA LEU A 146 14.66 -5.05 -2.09
C LEU A 146 15.91 -5.84 -2.53
N GLY A 147 16.16 -5.94 -3.85
CA GLY A 147 17.36 -6.56 -4.41
C GLY A 147 18.56 -5.61 -4.41
N GLU A 148 18.34 -4.37 -4.86
CA GLU A 148 19.35 -3.30 -4.95
C GLU A 148 19.93 -2.95 -3.57
N GLU A 149 19.11 -2.85 -2.52
CA GLU A 149 19.59 -2.54 -1.15
C GLU A 149 20.57 -3.60 -0.57
N ARG A 150 20.61 -4.84 -1.11
CA ARG A 150 21.59 -5.85 -0.68
C ARG A 150 22.94 -5.73 -1.40
N GLU A 151 23.01 -5.05 -2.53
CA GLU A 151 24.26 -4.84 -3.27
C GLU A 151 25.06 -3.68 -2.66
N ASP A 152 24.40 -2.66 -2.11
CA ASP A 152 25.04 -1.51 -1.46
C ASP A 152 25.64 -1.83 -0.07
N LEU A 153 25.32 -2.99 0.51
CA LEU A 153 25.84 -3.49 1.79
C LEU A 153 26.96 -4.54 1.63
N ARG A 154 27.44 -4.78 0.40
CA ARG A 154 28.55 -5.70 0.08
C ARG A 154 29.80 -4.95 -0.33
#